data_AF-A0A0A0LGN0-F1
#
_entry.id   AF-A0A0A0LGN0-F1
#
_cell.length_a   1.000
_cell.length_b   1.000
_cell.length_c   1.000
_cell.angle_alpha   90.00
_cell.angle_beta   90.00
_cell.angle_gamma   90.00
#
_symmetry.space_group_name_H-M   'P 1'
#
loop_
_entity.id
_entity.type
_entity.pdbx_description
1 polymer ?
#
loop_
_entity_poly.entity_id
_entity_poly.type
_entity_poly.pdbx_seq_one_letter_code
_entity_poly.pdbx_strand_id
1 'polypeptide(L)'
;MFTARLLYDVVVGAYVQLLQDKVANVGDSNEMLMKVGRDIVDFHGEMVLLENYSALNYTGLVKILKKYDKRSGELIRVPFIKKVLRQPFYSTEVLEKLLKECEVMLDLLFFKKDMSTAAAATAINEEERGCSEAKTSATTNGKEKVLNIPEDLAEIEYMESMYMKLTLSALNVLNEIRGGSSTIDVFSWL
;
A
#
# COMPACT_ATOMS: atom_id res chain seq x y z
N MET A 1 21.64 4.62 20.67
CA MET A 1 20.77 4.94 19.51
C MET A 1 21.19 4.26 18.21
N PHE A 2 22.47 3.91 17.99
CA PHE A 2 22.92 3.21 16.78
C PHE A 2 22.28 1.83 16.54
N THR A 3 21.87 1.13 17.60
CA THR A 3 21.40 -0.26 17.52
C THR A 3 20.03 -0.43 16.85
N ALA A 4 19.08 0.47 17.10
CA ALA A 4 17.73 0.38 16.52
C ALA A 4 17.70 0.72 15.03
N ARG A 5 18.50 1.71 14.60
CA ARG A 5 18.59 2.11 13.19
C ARG A 5 19.27 1.04 12.35
N LEU A 6 20.36 0.46 12.84
CA LEU A 6 21.02 -0.67 12.20
C LEU A 6 20.10 -1.89 12.08
N LEU A 7 19.32 -2.21 13.12
CA LEU A 7 18.39 -3.34 13.07
C LEU A 7 17.27 -3.12 12.04
N TYR A 8 16.73 -1.90 11.98
CA TYR A 8 15.72 -1.54 11.00
C TYR A 8 16.27 -1.59 9.57
N ASP A 9 17.44 -0.98 9.32
CA ASP A 9 18.08 -0.97 8.01
C ASP A 9 18.44 -2.40 7.54
N VAL A 10 18.87 -3.28 8.45
CA VAL A 10 19.19 -4.68 8.12
C VAL A 10 17.94 -5.50 7.83
N VAL A 11 16.88 -5.40 8.65
CA VAL A 11 15.66 -6.19 8.47
C VAL A 11 14.88 -5.74 7.24
N VAL A 12 14.74 -4.43 7.07
CA VAL A 12 14.03 -3.86 5.92
C VAL A 12 14.84 -4.08 4.65
N GLY A 13 16.16 -3.90 4.69
CA GLY A 13 17.04 -4.23 3.56
C GLY A 13 16.93 -5.69 3.14
N ALA A 14 16.94 -6.63 4.09
CA ALA A 14 16.79 -8.05 3.80
C ALA A 14 15.42 -8.37 3.18
N TYR A 15 14.35 -7.72 3.63
CA TYR A 15 13.00 -7.92 3.10
C TYR A 15 12.87 -7.39 1.66
N VAL A 16 13.45 -6.23 1.38
CA VAL A 16 13.51 -5.66 0.03
C VAL A 16 14.30 -6.58 -0.91
N GLN A 17 15.44 -7.09 -0.46
CA GLN A 17 16.24 -8.05 -1.22
C GLN A 17 15.42 -9.29 -1.58
N LEU A 18 14.66 -9.83 -0.62
CA LEU A 18 13.77 -10.96 -0.85
C LEU A 18 12.69 -10.65 -1.92
N LEU A 19 12.10 -9.46 -1.89
CA LEU A 19 11.13 -9.03 -2.91
C LEU A 19 11.78 -8.88 -4.28
N GLN A 20 12.96 -8.28 -4.36
CA GLN A 20 13.73 -8.16 -5.60
C GLN A 20 14.07 -9.54 -6.19
N ASP A 21 14.50 -10.48 -5.35
CA ASP A 21 14.81 -11.85 -5.76
C ASP A 21 13.56 -12.59 -6.25
N LYS A 22 12.40 -12.39 -5.61
CA LYS A 22 11.12 -12.94 -6.09
C LYS A 22 10.72 -12.37 -7.45
N VAL A 23 10.89 -11.06 -7.65
CA VAL A 23 10.60 -10.39 -8.93
C VAL A 23 11.54 -10.87 -10.04
N ALA A 24 12.82 -11.08 -9.72
CA ALA A 24 13.82 -11.56 -10.66
C ALA A 24 13.55 -13.02 -11.08
N ASN A 25 13.19 -13.89 -10.13
CA ASN A 25 13.00 -15.32 -10.33
C ASN A 25 11.55 -15.72 -10.67
N VAL A 26 10.62 -14.77 -10.75
CA VAL A 26 9.27 -15.04 -11.24
C VAL A 26 9.36 -15.49 -12.70
N GLY A 27 9.02 -16.77 -12.94
CA GLY A 27 8.80 -17.30 -14.28
C GLY A 27 7.49 -16.74 -14.87
N ASP A 28 7.18 -17.10 -16.12
CA ASP A 28 6.06 -16.49 -16.88
C ASP A 28 4.65 -16.87 -16.41
N SER A 29 4.52 -17.53 -15.25
CA SER A 29 3.22 -17.86 -14.66
C SER A 29 2.52 -16.60 -14.15
N ASN A 30 1.42 -16.22 -14.82
CA ASN A 30 0.60 -15.07 -14.46
C ASN A 30 0.10 -15.14 -12.99
N GLU A 31 -0.15 -16.34 -12.46
CA GLU A 31 -0.57 -16.51 -11.05
C GLU A 31 0.53 -16.07 -10.07
N MET A 32 1.78 -16.50 -10.31
CA MET A 32 2.93 -16.10 -9.48
C MET A 32 3.22 -14.61 -9.60
N LEU A 33 3.09 -14.05 -10.81
CA LEU A 33 3.25 -12.63 -11.07
C LEU A 33 2.24 -11.80 -10.28
N MET A 34 0.97 -12.19 -10.27
CA MET A 34 -0.08 -11.54 -9.51
C MET A 34 0.14 -11.65 -8.00
N LYS A 35 0.64 -12.79 -7.50
CA LYS A 35 0.97 -12.97 -6.09
C LYS A 35 2.09 -12.04 -5.64
N VAL A 36 3.20 -11.98 -6.39
CA VAL A 36 4.32 -11.08 -6.07
C VAL A 36 3.90 -9.61 -6.19
N GLY A 37 3.07 -9.28 -7.18
CA GLY A 37 2.49 -7.93 -7.31
C GLY A 37 1.66 -7.54 -6.08
N ARG A 38 0.82 -8.45 -5.56
CA ARG A 38 0.08 -8.21 -4.31
C ARG A 38 1.01 -8.00 -3.11
N ASP A 39 2.02 -8.86 -2.93
CA ASP A 39 3.00 -8.72 -1.85
C ASP A 39 3.68 -7.33 -1.87
N ILE A 40 4.03 -6.81 -3.06
CA ILE A 40 4.68 -5.49 -3.20
C ILE A 40 3.70 -4.34 -2.96
N VAL A 41 2.47 -4.42 -3.48
CA VAL A 41 1.44 -3.39 -3.22
C VAL A 41 1.09 -3.33 -1.74
N ASP A 42 0.95 -4.48 -1.09
CA ASP A 42 0.75 -4.55 0.35
C ASP A 42 1.94 -3.90 1.05
N PHE A 43 3.18 -4.30 0.79
CA PHE A 43 4.35 -3.68 1.43
C PHE A 43 4.43 -2.15 1.21
N HIS A 44 4.17 -1.68 -0.02
CA HIS A 44 4.12 -0.25 -0.34
C HIS A 44 3.08 0.48 0.54
N GLY A 45 1.89 -0.10 0.71
CA GLY A 45 0.85 0.44 1.59
C GLY A 45 1.33 0.65 3.03
N GLU A 46 2.19 -0.23 3.55
CA GLU A 46 2.63 -0.20 4.96
C GLU A 46 3.55 1.01 5.12
N MET A 47 4.39 1.21 4.10
CA MET A 47 5.33 2.30 4.04
C MET A 47 4.62 3.65 3.93
N VAL A 48 3.59 3.76 3.08
CA VAL A 48 2.76 4.98 3.01
C VAL A 48 2.07 5.27 4.35
N LEU A 49 1.54 4.25 5.02
CA LEU A 49 0.90 4.44 6.33
C LEU A 49 1.89 4.89 7.41
N LEU A 50 3.12 4.37 7.38
CA LEU A 50 4.18 4.79 8.29
C LEU A 50 4.59 6.26 8.06
N GLU A 51 4.58 6.72 6.80
CA GLU A 51 4.87 8.10 6.44
C GLU A 51 3.78 9.03 6.98
N ASN A 52 2.52 8.63 6.75
CA ASN A 52 1.36 9.36 7.26
C ASN A 52 1.35 9.41 8.79
N TYR A 53 1.71 8.31 9.46
CA TYR A 53 1.88 8.29 10.91
C TYR A 53 2.88 9.36 11.38
N SER A 54 4.06 9.44 10.74
CA SER A 54 5.06 10.46 11.07
C SER A 54 4.50 11.89 10.91
N ALA A 55 3.88 12.18 9.76
CA ALA A 55 3.34 13.50 9.44
C ALA A 55 2.23 13.95 10.42
N LEU A 56 1.30 13.04 10.75
CA LEU A 56 0.21 13.32 11.67
C LEU A 56 0.72 13.53 13.10
N ASN A 57 1.65 12.70 13.57
CA ASN A 57 2.21 12.85 14.92
C ASN A 57 3.02 14.14 15.06
N TYR A 58 3.83 14.50 14.06
CA TYR A 58 4.53 15.77 14.05
C TYR A 58 3.56 16.95 14.10
N THR A 59 2.51 16.92 13.28
CA THR A 59 1.46 17.96 13.28
C THR A 59 0.75 18.05 14.63
N GLY A 60 0.43 16.92 15.25
CA GLY A 60 -0.15 16.85 16.59
C GLY A 60 0.74 17.51 17.64
N LEU A 61 2.03 17.18 17.66
CA LEU A 61 3.01 17.79 18.55
C LEU A 61 3.12 19.30 18.35
N VAL A 62 3.20 19.78 17.10
CA VAL A 62 3.21 21.21 16.79
C VAL A 62 1.96 21.92 17.33
N LYS A 63 0.79 21.31 17.19
CA LYS A 63 -0.48 21.85 17.70
C LYS A 63 -0.52 21.90 19.22
N ILE A 64 -0.05 20.87 19.90
CA ILE A 64 0.04 20.82 21.38
C ILE A 64 0.99 21.91 21.88
N LEU A 65 2.19 22.02 21.30
CA LEU A 65 3.17 23.05 21.67
C LEU A 65 2.62 24.46 21.43
N LYS A 66 1.96 24.70 20.29
CA LYS A 66 1.31 25.99 20.01
C LYS A 66 0.24 26.32 21.04
N LYS A 67 -0.53 25.32 21.50
CA LYS A 67 -1.55 25.50 22.53
C LYS A 67 -0.93 25.82 23.89
N TYR A 68 0.15 25.15 24.25
CA TYR A 68 0.90 25.41 25.47
C TYR A 68 1.43 26.84 25.49
N ASP A 69 2.22 27.24 24.48
CA ASP A 69 2.80 28.58 24.38
C ASP A 69 1.70 29.66 24.51
N LYS A 70 0.54 29.46 23.86
CA LYS A 70 -0.59 30.40 23.93
C LYS A 70 -1.22 30.51 25.33
N ARG A 71 -1.22 29.43 26.12
CA ARG A 71 -1.85 29.41 27.45
C ARG A 71 -0.89 29.80 28.57
N SER A 72 0.37 29.39 28.50
CA SER A 72 1.37 29.69 29.52
C SER A 72 2.08 31.03 29.28
N GLY A 73 2.13 31.50 28.03
CA GLY A 73 2.96 32.64 27.64
C GLY A 73 4.45 32.30 27.48
N GLU A 74 4.83 31.05 27.76
CA GLU A 74 6.18 30.55 27.52
C GLU A 74 6.42 30.27 26.03
N LEU A 75 7.68 30.30 25.58
CA LEU A 75 8.05 30.08 24.18
C LEU A 75 8.86 28.80 24.00
N ILE A 76 8.31 27.66 24.43
CA ILE A 76 9.02 26.37 24.44
C ILE A 76 8.94 25.63 23.10
N ARG A 77 8.04 26.01 22.20
CA ARG A 77 7.85 25.34 20.91
C ARG A 77 9.14 25.21 20.12
N VAL A 78 9.94 26.28 19.99
CA VAL A 78 11.17 26.27 19.19
C VAL A 78 12.21 25.27 19.69
N PRO A 79 12.63 25.28 20.97
CA PRO A 79 13.59 24.31 21.47
C PRO A 79 13.05 22.87 21.45
N PHE A 80 11.74 22.67 21.61
CA PHE A 80 11.15 21.33 21.55
C PHE A 80 11.11 20.77 20.11
N ILE A 81 10.70 21.58 19.12
CA ILE A 81 10.70 21.15 17.71
C ILE A 81 12.11 20.73 17.26
N LYS A 82 13.16 21.47 17.63
CA LYS A 82 14.55 21.07 17.32
C LYS A 82 14.91 19.67 17.86
N LYS A 83 14.34 19.26 18.99
CA LYS A 83 14.54 17.90 19.53
C LYS A 83 13.73 16.86 18.77
N VAL A 84 12.49 17.20 18.38
CA VAL A 84 11.58 16.33 17.62
C VAL A 84 12.14 16.00 16.23
N LEU A 85 12.71 16.99 15.53
CA LEU A 85 13.29 16.80 14.18
C LEU A 85 14.45 15.79 14.16
N ARG A 86 15.05 15.48 15.33
CA ARG A 86 16.12 14.49 15.48
C ARG A 86 15.62 13.12 15.93
N GLN A 87 14.32 12.97 16.17
CA GLN A 87 13.76 11.69 16.58
C GLN A 87 13.59 10.77 15.37
N PRO A 88 13.78 9.45 15.56
CA PRO A 88 13.67 8.48 14.47
C PRO A 88 12.32 8.51 13.77
N PHE A 89 11.22 8.72 14.49
CA PHE A 89 9.87 8.72 13.90
C PHE A 89 9.66 9.83 12.86
N TYR A 90 10.42 10.93 12.93
CA TYR A 90 10.33 12.03 11.98
C TYR A 90 11.19 11.82 10.72
N SER A 91 12.19 10.94 10.80
CA SER A 91 13.15 10.72 9.70
C SER A 91 12.60 9.71 8.69
N THR A 92 11.94 10.18 7.64
CA THR A 92 11.28 9.34 6.61
C THR A 92 12.12 9.08 5.36
N GLU A 93 13.38 9.52 5.30
CA GLU A 93 14.22 9.40 4.10
C GLU A 93 14.39 7.96 3.59
N VAL A 94 14.46 6.99 4.51
CA VAL A 94 14.55 5.55 4.16
C VAL A 94 13.23 5.08 3.56
N LEU A 95 12.11 5.54 4.11
CA LEU A 95 10.76 5.22 3.66
C LEU A 95 10.52 5.69 2.22
N GLU A 96 10.92 6.92 1.92
CA GLU A 96 10.81 7.51 0.57
C GLU A 96 11.61 6.73 -0.48
N LYS A 97 12.78 6.19 -0.11
CA LYS A 97 13.59 5.34 -1.00
C LYS A 97 12.88 4.01 -1.26
N LEU A 98 12.35 3.40 -0.21
CA LEU A 98 11.64 2.12 -0.29
C LEU A 98 10.36 2.21 -1.12
N LEU A 99 9.62 3.30 -0.99
CA LEU A 99 8.44 3.57 -1.83
C LEU A 99 8.82 3.59 -3.32
N LYS A 100 9.88 4.32 -3.69
CA LYS A 100 10.40 4.36 -5.06
C LYS A 100 10.87 3.00 -5.56
N GLU A 101 11.51 2.21 -4.72
CA GLU A 101 11.94 0.86 -5.08
C GLU A 101 10.72 -0.06 -5.34
N CYS A 102 9.64 0.09 -4.57
CA CYS A 102 8.39 -0.63 -4.82
C CYS A 102 7.76 -0.23 -6.15
N GLU A 103 7.72 1.07 -6.47
CA GLU A 103 7.23 1.57 -7.77
C GLU A 103 8.02 0.94 -8.92
N VAL A 104 9.36 0.94 -8.86
CA VAL A 104 10.23 0.33 -9.87
C VAL A 104 9.98 -1.19 -10.00
N MET A 105 9.80 -1.90 -8.88
CA MET A 105 9.51 -3.33 -8.91
C MET A 105 8.15 -3.62 -9.56
N LEU A 106 7.13 -2.81 -9.29
CA LEU A 106 5.81 -2.95 -9.92
C LEU A 106 5.87 -2.66 -11.41
N ASP A 107 6.57 -1.61 -11.84
CA ASP A 107 6.76 -1.28 -13.25
C ASP A 107 7.41 -2.45 -14.02
N LEU A 108 8.42 -3.08 -13.41
CA LEU A 108 9.08 -4.26 -14.01
C LEU A 108 8.13 -5.46 -14.12
N LEU A 109 7.27 -5.68 -13.13
CA LEU A 109 6.28 -6.75 -13.16
C LEU A 109 5.21 -6.52 -14.23
N PHE A 110 4.73 -5.28 -14.37
CA PHE A 110 3.77 -4.94 -15.43
C PHE A 110 4.40 -5.11 -16.81
N PHE A 111 5.65 -4.67 -17.00
CA PHE A 111 6.37 -4.90 -18.25
C PHE A 111 6.51 -6.40 -18.60
N LYS A 112 6.85 -7.24 -17.62
CA LYS A 112 6.92 -8.70 -17.81
C LYS A 112 5.56 -9.30 -18.20
N LYS A 113 4.45 -8.82 -17.60
CA LYS A 113 3.10 -9.24 -17.96
C LYS A 113 2.77 -8.96 -19.42
N ASP A 114 3.10 -7.75 -19.88
CA ASP A 114 2.82 -7.31 -21.25
C ASP A 114 3.63 -8.12 -22.28
N MET A 115 4.89 -8.45 -21.98
CA MET A 115 5.73 -9.31 -22.83
C MET A 115 5.21 -10.75 -22.91
N SER A 116 4.77 -11.33 -21.79
CA SER A 116 4.24 -12.71 -21.74
C SER A 116 2.92 -12.83 -22.51
N THR A 117 2.03 -11.83 -22.39
CA THR A 117 0.77 -11.76 -23.17
C THR A 117 1.00 -11.54 -24.66
N ALA A 118 1.98 -10.72 -25.06
CA ALA A 118 2.34 -10.53 -26.47
C ALA A 118 2.96 -11.79 -27.09
N ALA A 119 3.84 -12.50 -26.36
CA ALA A 119 4.43 -13.76 -26.82
C ALA A 119 3.35 -14.85 -27.01
N ALA A 120 2.40 -14.95 -26.08
CA ALA A 120 1.25 -15.86 -26.21
C ALA A 120 0.36 -15.51 -27.42
N ALA A 121 0.11 -14.23 -27.69
CA ALA A 121 -0.67 -13.79 -28.84
C ALA A 121 0.03 -14.06 -30.18
N THR A 122 1.37 -14.06 -30.21
CA THR A 122 2.14 -14.33 -31.45
C THR A 122 2.17 -15.82 -31.79
N ALA A 123 2.24 -16.70 -30.78
CA ALA A 123 2.20 -18.15 -30.96
C ALA A 123 0.86 -18.68 -31.50
N ILE A 124 -0.24 -17.93 -31.36
CA ILE A 124 -1.57 -18.33 -31.85
C ILE A 124 -1.73 -18.03 -33.36
N ASN A 125 -0.86 -17.21 -33.97
CA ASN A 125 -1.00 -16.74 -35.36
C ASN A 125 -0.23 -17.57 -36.41
N GLU A 126 0.43 -18.69 -36.04
CA GLU A 126 1.25 -19.48 -36.98
C GLU A 126 0.54 -20.68 -37.62
N GLU A 127 -0.73 -20.99 -37.29
CA GLU A 127 -1.47 -22.15 -37.84
C GLU A 127 -2.58 -21.87 -38.87
N GLU A 128 -2.63 -20.69 -39.50
CA GLU A 128 -3.54 -20.50 -40.66
C GLU A 128 -2.81 -20.05 -41.93
N ARG A 129 -2.18 -21.02 -42.61
CA ARG A 129 -1.85 -20.92 -44.04
C ARG A 129 -2.57 -22.02 -44.84
N GLY A 130 -3.81 -21.75 -45.23
CA GLY A 130 -4.59 -22.57 -46.16
C GLY A 130 -5.75 -21.77 -46.77
N CYS A 131 -5.84 -21.73 -48.10
CA CYS A 131 -6.67 -20.82 -48.90
C CYS A 131 -7.94 -21.53 -49.43
N SER A 132 -9.14 -20.91 -49.36
CA SER A 132 -10.05 -20.59 -50.51
C SER A 132 -11.50 -20.20 -50.13
N GLU A 133 -11.89 -19.00 -50.57
CA GLU A 133 -13.15 -18.52 -51.20
C GLU A 133 -14.58 -18.92 -50.73
N ALA A 134 -15.31 -17.85 -50.33
CA ALA A 134 -16.63 -17.36 -50.82
C ALA A 134 -17.97 -18.01 -50.38
N LYS A 135 -18.81 -17.25 -49.63
CA LYS A 135 -20.03 -16.52 -50.11
C LYS A 135 -20.97 -16.07 -48.96
N THR A 136 -21.42 -14.80 -49.03
CA THR A 136 -22.75 -14.18 -48.69
C THR A 136 -23.47 -14.59 -47.39
N SER A 137 -24.10 -13.73 -46.57
CA SER A 137 -24.90 -12.53 -46.84
C SER A 137 -25.27 -11.82 -45.51
N ALA A 138 -25.59 -10.53 -45.63
CA ALA A 138 -25.91 -9.55 -44.58
C ALA A 138 -27.11 -9.88 -43.65
N THR A 139 -27.13 -9.26 -42.45
CA THR A 139 -28.12 -8.23 -42.02
C THR A 139 -28.21 -8.07 -40.48
N THR A 140 -27.90 -6.85 -40.03
CA THR A 140 -28.33 -6.08 -38.83
C THR A 140 -28.78 -6.80 -37.54
N ASN A 141 -28.22 -6.38 -36.39
CA ASN A 141 -28.95 -5.52 -35.44
C ASN A 141 -28.06 -5.07 -34.28
N GLY A 142 -28.16 -3.78 -33.96
CA GLY A 142 -27.51 -3.18 -32.80
C GLY A 142 -28.05 -3.74 -31.49
N LYS A 143 -27.14 -4.12 -30.61
CA LYS A 143 -27.35 -4.15 -29.17
C LYS A 143 -26.06 -3.67 -28.51
N GLU A 144 -26.21 -2.54 -27.84
CA GLU A 144 -25.39 -2.00 -26.78
C GLU A 144 -24.44 -3.06 -26.18
N LYS A 145 -23.15 -2.93 -26.48
CA LYS A 145 -22.10 -3.79 -25.92
C LYS A 145 -21.97 -3.38 -24.45
N VAL A 146 -22.82 -3.96 -23.61
CA VAL A 146 -22.59 -4.05 -22.17
C VAL A 146 -21.16 -4.57 -22.05
N LEU A 147 -20.28 -3.72 -21.53
CA LEU A 147 -18.93 -4.09 -21.20
C LEU A 147 -19.06 -5.22 -20.19
N ASN A 148 -18.85 -6.47 -20.65
CA ASN A 148 -18.72 -7.60 -19.78
C ASN A 148 -17.55 -7.29 -18.86
N ILE A 149 -17.90 -6.91 -17.64
CA ILE A 149 -17.02 -6.78 -16.50
C ILE A 149 -16.33 -8.16 -16.42
N PRO A 150 -15.01 -8.26 -16.61
CA PRO A 150 -14.32 -9.53 -16.55
C PRO A 150 -14.61 -10.20 -15.20
N GLU A 151 -14.91 -11.49 -15.26
CA GLU A 151 -15.23 -12.36 -14.13
C GLU A 151 -14.13 -12.36 -13.04
N ASP A 152 -12.94 -11.86 -13.40
CA ASP A 152 -11.78 -11.57 -12.54
C ASP A 152 -12.02 -10.48 -11.47
N LEU A 153 -13.14 -9.75 -11.51
CA LEU A 153 -13.51 -8.74 -10.49
C LEU A 153 -14.36 -9.32 -9.35
N ALA A 154 -14.93 -10.51 -9.52
CA ALA A 154 -15.72 -11.19 -8.49
C ALA A 154 -14.82 -11.80 -7.39
N GLU A 155 -13.55 -12.13 -7.69
CA GLU A 155 -12.57 -12.61 -6.72
C GLU A 155 -11.96 -11.50 -5.83
N ILE A 156 -12.44 -10.25 -5.95
CA ILE A 156 -12.16 -9.21 -4.96
C ILE A 156 -13.08 -9.37 -3.72
N GLU A 157 -14.01 -10.32 -3.75
CA GLU A 157 -14.72 -10.78 -2.57
C GLU A 157 -13.79 -11.66 -1.71
N TYR A 158 -13.30 -11.07 -0.61
CA TYR A 158 -12.57 -11.73 0.48
C TYR A 158 -11.04 -11.89 0.33
N MET A 159 -10.35 -10.77 0.10
CA MET A 159 -8.98 -10.62 0.59
C MET A 159 -8.99 -9.61 1.71
N GLU A 160 -9.13 -10.10 2.94
CA GLU A 160 -8.96 -9.28 4.14
C GLU A 160 -7.51 -8.81 4.19
N SER A 161 -7.23 -7.67 3.53
CA SER A 161 -5.93 -7.03 3.53
C SER A 161 -5.48 -6.83 4.98
N MET A 162 -4.17 -6.97 5.23
CA MET A 162 -3.58 -6.80 6.55
C MET A 162 -3.99 -5.46 7.19
N TYR A 163 -4.18 -4.41 6.39
CA TYR A 163 -4.70 -3.13 6.86
C TYR A 163 -6.11 -3.19 7.40
N MET A 164 -6.99 -3.97 6.76
CA MET A 164 -8.35 -4.15 7.24
C MET A 164 -8.33 -4.85 8.61
N LYS A 165 -7.50 -5.89 8.77
CA LYS A 165 -7.30 -6.59 10.05
C LYS A 165 -6.80 -5.64 11.14
N LEU A 166 -5.73 -4.89 10.86
CA LEU A 166 -5.14 -3.94 11.81
C LEU A 166 -6.09 -2.80 12.14
N THR A 167 -6.82 -2.27 11.15
CA THR A 167 -7.80 -1.20 11.33
C THR A 167 -8.98 -1.65 12.16
N LEU A 168 -9.51 -2.85 11.90
CA LEU A 168 -10.58 -3.44 12.70
C LEU A 168 -10.13 -3.69 14.14
N SER A 169 -8.91 -4.20 14.34
CA SER A 169 -8.32 -4.38 15.67
C SER A 169 -8.18 -3.06 16.42
N ALA A 170 -7.61 -2.02 15.77
CA ALA A 170 -7.49 -0.69 16.36
C ALA A 170 -8.86 -0.07 16.69
N LEU A 171 -9.85 -0.24 15.81
CA LEU A 171 -11.21 0.24 16.01
C LEU A 171 -11.90 -0.45 17.21
N ASN A 172 -11.67 -1.76 17.39
CA ASN A 172 -12.16 -2.49 18.55
C ASN A 172 -11.52 -1.99 19.85
N VAL A 173 -10.20 -1.78 19.87
CA VAL A 173 -9.50 -1.21 21.02
C VAL A 173 -10.02 0.20 21.36
N LEU A 174 -10.25 1.05 20.35
CA LEU A 174 -10.82 2.39 20.56
C LEU A 174 -12.26 2.32 21.11
N ASN A 175 -13.05 1.36 20.65
CA ASN A 175 -14.40 1.13 21.17
C ASN A 175 -14.39 0.64 22.62
N GLU A 176 -13.43 -0.21 22.99
CA GLU A 176 -13.25 -0.68 24.36
C GLU A 176 -12.83 0.46 25.30
N ILE A 177 -11.86 1.29 24.89
CA ILE A 177 -11.45 2.48 25.64
C ILE A 177 -12.62 3.45 25.79
N ARG A 178 -13.41 3.65 24.73
CA ARG A 178 -14.61 4.50 24.75
C ARG A 178 -15.71 3.93 25.67
N GLY A 179 -15.89 2.61 25.69
CA GLY A 179 -16.84 1.91 26.55
C GLY A 179 -16.40 1.83 28.02
N GLY A 180 -15.10 1.93 28.30
CA GLY A 180 -14.53 1.94 29.65
C GLY A 180 -14.54 3.31 30.35
N SER A 181 -15.05 4.37 29.70
CA SER A 181 -15.16 5.70 30.30
C SER A 181 -16.30 5.75 31.33
N SER A 182 -16.06 5.19 32.51
CA SER A 182 -16.77 5.60 33.73
C SER A 182 -16.22 6.96 34.15
N THR A 183 -16.70 8.03 33.52
CA THR A 183 -16.79 9.30 34.24
C THR A 183 -17.88 9.10 35.28
N ILE A 184 -17.48 8.65 36.47
CA ILE A 184 -18.16 9.12 37.68
C ILE A 184 -18.06 10.64 37.60
N ASP A 185 -19.18 11.24 37.26
CA ASP A 185 -19.36 12.66 37.41
C ASP A 185 -19.14 12.94 38.90
N VAL A 186 -18.10 13.72 39.22
CA VAL A 186 -17.78 14.11 40.60
C VAL A 186 -18.93 14.91 41.22
N PHE A 187 -19.95 15.27 40.44
CA PHE A 187 -21.19 15.91 40.86
C PHE A 187 -22.38 14.96 41.11
N SER A 188 -22.20 13.65 41.10
CA SER A 188 -23.29 12.68 41.40
C SER A 188 -23.60 12.51 42.90
N TRP A 189 -22.91 13.22 43.81
CA TRP A 189 -23.09 13.12 45.27
C TRP A 189 -23.32 14.48 45.96
N LEU A 190 -23.86 15.46 45.24
CA LEU A 190 -24.35 16.74 45.77
C LEU A 190 -25.75 17.00 45.23
#